data_AF-A0A0J7L1E1-F1
#
_entry.id   AF-A0A0J7L1E1-F1
#
_cell.length_a   1.000
_cell.length_b   1.000
_cell.length_c   1.000
_cell.angle_alpha   90.00
_cell.angle_beta   90.00
_cell.angle_gamma   90.00
#
_symmetry.space_group_name_H-M   'P 1'
#
loop_
_entity.id
_entity.type
_entity.pdbx_description
1 polymer ?
#
loop_
_entity_poly.entity_id
_entity_poly.type
_entity_poly.pdbx_seq_one_letter_code
_entity_poly.pdbx_strand_id
1 'polypeptide(L)'
;MQSFFEKITSLFSLMSPASPEREVFVQSALKWSVKGTDYKTGHPDLHQKIAQVFWREKNYIMARQHFIHSRDGSGCAAMLVELHEQRGYMNEIDLFIAQAVLHGELAVFTILCNRYQISLNRDPYYRQYLDKIGQLFFNIPSPRPRNQGLFGSLLQSFFNGLEDDDSDDEQRNTASTSHAAQELD
;
A
#
# COMPACT_ATOMS: atom_id res chain seq x y z
N MET A 1 12.70 -26.95 -7.81
CA MET A 1 12.81 -25.71 -8.62
C MET A 1 13.60 -24.63 -7.87
N GLN A 2 13.28 -24.32 -6.60
CA GLN A 2 14.03 -23.37 -5.75
C GLN A 2 15.55 -23.57 -5.73
N SER A 3 16.01 -24.82 -5.53
CA SER A 3 17.44 -25.16 -5.47
C SER A 3 18.20 -24.88 -6.77
N PHE A 4 17.51 -24.92 -7.92
CA PHE A 4 18.11 -24.53 -9.19
C PHE A 4 18.24 -23.01 -9.31
N PHE A 5 17.24 -22.25 -8.83
CA PHE A 5 17.32 -20.79 -8.83
C PHE A 5 18.47 -20.29 -7.97
N GLU A 6 18.73 -20.91 -6.82
CA GLU A 6 19.89 -20.60 -5.99
C GLU A 6 21.20 -20.84 -6.74
N LYS A 7 21.38 -22.02 -7.36
CA LYS A 7 22.58 -22.32 -8.15
C LYS A 7 22.78 -21.35 -9.30
N ILE A 8 21.72 -21.05 -10.06
CA ILE A 8 21.76 -20.08 -11.17
C ILE A 8 22.17 -18.71 -10.66
N THR A 9 21.59 -18.26 -9.55
CA THR A 9 21.87 -16.94 -8.97
C THR A 9 23.30 -16.87 -8.42
N SER A 10 23.78 -17.94 -7.78
CA SER A 10 25.17 -18.04 -7.32
C SER A 10 26.15 -17.92 -8.49
N LEU A 11 25.94 -18.67 -9.57
CA LEU A 11 26.75 -18.55 -10.78
C LEU A 11 26.70 -17.13 -11.35
N PHE A 12 25.50 -16.56 -11.49
CA PHE A 12 25.31 -15.19 -11.97
C PHE A 12 26.05 -14.13 -11.14
N SER A 13 26.14 -14.32 -9.83
CA SER A 13 26.86 -13.41 -8.92
C SER A 13 28.38 -13.55 -8.99
N LEU A 14 28.90 -14.64 -9.56
CA LEU A 14 30.33 -14.85 -9.81
C LEU A 14 30.76 -14.32 -11.19
N MET A 15 29.82 -14.13 -12.11
CA MET A 15 30.10 -13.57 -13.43
C MET A 15 30.49 -12.10 -13.32
N SER A 16 31.51 -11.68 -14.09
CA SER A 16 31.92 -10.28 -14.16
C SER A 16 30.77 -9.39 -14.65
N PRO A 17 30.45 -8.26 -13.99
CA PRO A 17 29.42 -7.34 -14.46
C PRO A 17 29.67 -6.72 -15.83
N ALA A 18 30.92 -6.71 -16.30
CA ALA A 18 31.29 -6.16 -17.61
C ALA A 18 31.16 -7.17 -18.77
N SER A 19 30.87 -8.44 -18.46
CA SER A 19 30.80 -9.51 -19.48
C SER A 19 29.44 -9.48 -20.18
N PRO A 20 29.40 -9.38 -21.53
CA PRO A 20 28.14 -9.44 -22.28
C PRO A 20 27.45 -10.81 -22.19
N GLU A 21 28.21 -11.89 -21.98
CA GLU A 21 27.69 -13.25 -21.79
C GLU A 21 26.80 -13.34 -20.54
N ARG A 22 26.98 -12.43 -19.59
CA ARG A 22 26.20 -12.36 -18.36
C ARG A 22 24.71 -12.08 -18.64
N GLU A 23 24.42 -11.21 -19.59
CA GLU A 23 23.03 -10.93 -19.99
C GLU A 23 22.41 -12.14 -20.69
N VAL A 24 23.17 -12.76 -21.60
CA VAL A 24 22.75 -13.97 -22.32
C VAL A 24 22.45 -15.12 -21.35
N PHE A 25 23.26 -15.28 -20.31
CA PHE A 25 23.05 -16.26 -19.25
C PHE A 25 21.72 -16.02 -18.52
N VAL A 26 21.47 -14.77 -18.10
CA VAL A 26 20.22 -14.38 -17.42
C VAL A 26 19.00 -14.64 -18.30
N GLN A 27 19.03 -14.19 -19.56
CA GLN A 27 17.93 -14.38 -20.50
C GLN A 27 17.65 -15.87 -20.74
N SER A 28 18.71 -16.69 -20.86
CA SER A 28 18.59 -18.14 -21.02
C SER A 28 17.98 -18.81 -19.78
N ALA A 29 18.40 -18.40 -18.58
CA ALA A 29 17.87 -18.89 -17.33
C ALA A 29 16.39 -18.52 -17.13
N LEU A 30 16.00 -17.29 -17.47
CA LEU A 30 14.61 -16.84 -17.42
C LEU A 30 13.75 -17.62 -18.42
N LYS A 31 14.20 -17.80 -19.65
CA LYS A 31 13.51 -18.62 -20.66
C LYS A 31 13.35 -20.07 -20.20
N TRP A 32 14.36 -20.64 -19.55
CA TRP A 32 14.25 -21.97 -18.96
C TRP A 32 13.21 -22.02 -17.83
N SER A 33 13.18 -21.00 -16.96
CA SER A 33 12.28 -20.94 -15.81
C SER A 33 10.79 -20.89 -16.16
N VAL A 34 10.45 -20.52 -17.41
CA VAL A 34 9.09 -20.49 -17.92
C VAL A 34 8.58 -21.89 -18.31
N LYS A 35 9.48 -22.83 -18.65
CA LYS A 35 9.07 -24.14 -19.20
C LYS A 35 8.18 -24.90 -18.21
N GLY A 36 6.95 -25.21 -18.64
CA GLY A 36 5.97 -25.91 -17.80
C GLY A 36 5.26 -25.01 -16.78
N THR A 37 5.26 -23.68 -16.99
CA THR A 37 4.54 -22.70 -16.18
C THR A 37 3.74 -21.75 -17.07
N ASP A 38 2.80 -21.01 -16.49
CA ASP A 38 2.00 -19.99 -17.19
C ASP A 38 2.69 -18.61 -17.25
N TYR A 39 3.91 -18.48 -16.72
CA TYR A 39 4.64 -17.21 -16.70
C TYR A 39 5.17 -16.84 -18.10
N LYS A 40 5.06 -15.56 -18.49
CA LYS A 40 5.48 -15.12 -19.84
C LYS A 40 6.93 -14.67 -19.93
N THR A 41 7.47 -14.05 -18.88
CA THR A 41 8.77 -13.36 -18.91
C THR A 41 9.84 -14.03 -18.06
N GLY A 42 9.47 -15.01 -17.25
CA GLY A 42 10.34 -15.65 -16.26
C GLY A 42 9.58 -15.97 -14.97
N HIS A 43 10.10 -16.89 -14.17
CA HIS A 43 9.54 -17.20 -12.86
C HIS A 43 9.78 -16.02 -11.88
N PRO A 44 8.77 -15.52 -11.14
CA PRO A 44 8.90 -14.36 -10.25
C PRO A 44 10.01 -14.50 -9.19
N ASP A 45 10.17 -15.67 -8.57
CA ASP A 45 11.24 -15.92 -7.59
C ASP A 45 12.65 -15.83 -8.20
N LEU A 46 12.80 -16.20 -9.48
CA LEU A 46 14.09 -16.07 -10.17
C LEU A 46 14.36 -14.59 -10.48
N HIS A 47 13.35 -13.86 -10.93
CA HIS A 47 13.43 -12.40 -11.08
C HIS A 47 13.84 -11.72 -9.77
N GLN A 48 13.23 -12.08 -8.64
CA GLN A 48 13.59 -11.55 -7.32
C GLN A 48 15.08 -11.75 -7.00
N LYS A 49 15.58 -12.99 -7.15
CA LYS A 49 16.98 -13.32 -6.83
C LYS A 49 17.96 -12.58 -7.75
N ILE A 50 17.66 -12.49 -9.04
CA ILE A 50 18.47 -11.72 -10.00
C ILE A 50 18.47 -10.24 -9.65
N ALA A 51 17.31 -9.67 -9.30
CA ALA A 51 17.18 -8.29 -8.88
C ALA A 51 18.06 -7.97 -7.64
N GLN A 52 18.08 -8.86 -6.65
CA GLN A 52 18.91 -8.74 -5.46
C GLN A 52 20.42 -8.77 -5.76
N VAL A 53 20.85 -9.52 -6.77
CA VAL A 53 22.27 -9.49 -7.21
C VAL A 53 22.60 -8.15 -7.85
N PHE A 54 21.79 -7.68 -8.81
CA PHE A 54 22.00 -6.37 -9.43
C PHE A 54 21.96 -5.22 -8.42
N TRP A 55 21.08 -5.31 -7.41
CA TRP A 55 21.02 -4.32 -6.34
C TRP A 55 22.31 -4.31 -5.50
N ARG A 56 22.84 -5.46 -5.09
CA ARG A 56 24.14 -5.53 -4.39
C ARG A 56 25.27 -4.90 -5.21
N GLU A 57 25.21 -5.01 -6.52
CA GLU A 57 26.16 -4.42 -7.46
C GLU A 57 25.90 -2.94 -7.78
N LYS A 58 24.88 -2.33 -7.15
CA LYS A 58 24.46 -0.94 -7.38
C LYS A 58 24.01 -0.67 -8.83
N ASN A 59 23.67 -1.73 -9.57
CA ASN A 59 23.01 -1.63 -10.86
C ASN A 59 21.49 -1.51 -10.67
N TYR A 60 21.06 -0.35 -10.19
CA TYR A 60 19.67 -0.07 -9.85
C TYR A 60 18.72 -0.17 -11.04
N ILE A 61 19.19 0.13 -12.26
CA ILE A 61 18.38 0.06 -13.48
C ILE A 61 17.96 -1.38 -13.74
N MET A 62 18.93 -2.30 -13.79
CA MET A 62 18.65 -3.72 -14.01
C MET A 62 17.89 -4.32 -12.83
N ALA A 63 18.28 -3.99 -11.59
CA ALA A 63 17.58 -4.45 -10.39
C ALA A 63 16.09 -4.10 -10.44
N ARG A 64 15.76 -2.85 -10.78
CA ARG A 64 14.38 -2.36 -10.91
C ARG A 64 13.60 -3.12 -11.99
N GLN A 65 14.20 -3.32 -13.17
CA GLN A 65 13.55 -4.06 -14.26
C GLN A 65 13.17 -5.48 -13.84
N HIS A 66 14.01 -6.15 -13.05
CA HIS A 66 13.68 -7.47 -12.52
C HIS A 66 12.70 -7.44 -11.34
N PHE A 67 12.79 -6.46 -10.43
CA PHE A 67 11.88 -6.34 -9.30
C PHE A 67 10.42 -6.19 -9.71
N ILE A 68 10.12 -5.45 -10.79
CA ILE A 68 8.75 -5.28 -11.31
C ILE A 68 8.11 -6.62 -11.70
N HIS A 69 8.92 -7.60 -12.11
CA HIS A 69 8.46 -8.95 -12.47
C HIS A 69 8.50 -9.94 -11.28
N SER A 70 8.95 -9.47 -10.12
CA SER A 70 9.04 -10.26 -8.90
C SER A 70 7.79 -10.08 -8.03
N ARG A 71 7.69 -10.86 -6.95
CA ARG A 71 6.67 -10.65 -5.90
C ARG A 71 7.22 -9.85 -4.71
N ASP A 72 8.43 -9.32 -4.82
CA ASP A 72 9.18 -8.69 -3.73
C ASP A 72 9.05 -7.17 -3.76
N GLY A 73 7.84 -6.69 -3.48
CA GLY A 73 7.61 -5.25 -3.34
C GLY A 73 8.40 -4.62 -2.18
N SER A 74 8.73 -5.40 -1.14
CA SER A 74 9.52 -4.91 -0.01
C SER A 74 10.98 -4.67 -0.39
N GLY A 75 11.60 -5.63 -1.09
CA GLY A 75 12.95 -5.47 -1.64
C GLY A 75 13.03 -4.36 -2.69
N CYS A 76 12.02 -4.26 -3.56
CA CYS A 76 11.92 -3.16 -4.53
C CYS A 76 11.88 -1.79 -3.82
N ALA A 77 11.03 -1.65 -2.80
CA ALA A 77 10.93 -0.42 -2.02
C ALA A 77 12.23 -0.08 -1.30
N ALA A 78 12.87 -1.06 -0.65
CA ALA A 78 14.15 -0.86 0.02
C ALA A 78 15.24 -0.40 -0.94
N MET A 79 15.31 -1.02 -2.14
CA MET A 79 16.22 -0.59 -3.20
C MET A 79 15.93 0.85 -3.66
N LEU A 80 14.66 1.24 -3.83
CA LEU A 80 14.30 2.60 -4.23
C LEU A 80 14.64 3.64 -3.16
N VAL A 81 14.43 3.31 -1.88
CA VAL A 81 14.84 4.17 -0.75
C VAL A 81 16.35 4.34 -0.76
N GLU A 82 17.10 3.25 -0.91
CA GLU A 82 18.55 3.30 -0.97
C GLU A 82 19.05 4.12 -2.17
N LEU A 83 18.41 3.97 -3.33
CA LEU A 83 18.72 4.76 -4.53
C LEU A 83 18.49 6.25 -4.28
N HIS A 84 17.37 6.62 -3.67
CA HIS A 84 17.05 8.00 -3.31
C HIS A 84 18.07 8.58 -2.32
N GLU A 85 18.41 7.84 -1.27
CA GLU A 85 19.37 8.30 -0.25
C GLU A 85 20.79 8.48 -0.80
N GLN A 86 21.20 7.66 -1.77
CA GLN A 86 22.54 7.75 -2.36
C GLN A 86 22.66 8.73 -3.54
N ARG A 87 21.60 8.88 -4.34
CA ARG A 87 21.67 9.57 -5.64
C ARG A 87 20.54 10.57 -5.89
N GLY A 88 19.51 10.57 -5.07
CA GLY A 88 18.33 11.43 -5.24
C GLY A 88 18.42 12.73 -4.47
N TYR A 89 17.55 13.66 -4.84
CA TYR A 89 17.33 14.89 -4.10
C TYR A 89 16.13 14.76 -3.16
N MET A 90 16.15 15.50 -2.04
CA MET A 90 15.06 15.45 -1.05
C MET A 90 13.69 15.84 -1.62
N ASN A 91 13.65 16.64 -2.68
CA ASN A 91 12.44 17.10 -3.36
C ASN A 91 11.92 16.12 -4.44
N GLU A 92 12.53 14.95 -4.62
CA GLU A 92 12.08 13.94 -5.61
C GLU A 92 11.27 12.80 -4.97
N ILE A 93 11.03 12.84 -3.66
CA ILE A 93 10.31 11.77 -2.92
C ILE A 93 8.94 11.46 -3.56
N ASP A 94 8.24 12.50 -3.98
CA ASP A 94 6.96 12.43 -4.68
C ASP A 94 7.07 11.67 -6.02
N LEU A 95 8.16 11.85 -6.78
CA LEU A 95 8.42 11.11 -8.01
C LEU A 95 8.59 9.61 -7.74
N PHE A 96 9.30 9.23 -6.67
CA PHE A 96 9.44 7.82 -6.29
C PHE A 96 8.09 7.20 -5.89
N ILE A 97 7.25 7.94 -5.16
CA ILE A 97 5.91 7.50 -4.77
C ILE A 97 4.99 7.39 -6.00
N ALA A 98 4.99 8.41 -6.87
CA ALA A 98 4.21 8.42 -8.10
C ALA A 98 4.60 7.25 -9.02
N GLN A 99 5.88 6.94 -9.09
CA GLN A 99 6.37 5.78 -9.82
C GLN A 99 5.75 4.48 -9.27
N ALA A 100 5.71 4.27 -7.96
CA ALA A 100 5.08 3.07 -7.37
C ALA A 100 3.58 2.96 -7.72
N VAL A 101 2.88 4.09 -7.78
CA VAL A 101 1.47 4.17 -8.21
C VAL A 101 1.31 3.77 -9.67
N LEU A 102 2.13 4.34 -10.57
CA LEU A 102 2.07 4.07 -12.01
C LEU A 102 2.35 2.60 -12.36
N HIS A 103 3.19 1.92 -11.58
CA HIS A 103 3.50 0.50 -11.79
C HIS A 103 2.52 -0.43 -11.05
N GLY A 104 1.55 0.10 -10.30
CA GLY A 104 0.57 -0.72 -9.57
C GLY A 104 1.15 -1.47 -8.37
N GLU A 105 2.26 -1.00 -7.80
CA GLU A 105 2.99 -1.70 -6.73
C GLU A 105 2.54 -1.22 -5.33
N LEU A 106 1.40 -1.72 -4.83
CA LEU A 106 0.84 -1.32 -3.52
C LEU A 106 1.86 -1.47 -2.37
N ALA A 107 2.61 -2.57 -2.34
CA ALA A 107 3.61 -2.81 -1.31
C ALA A 107 4.71 -1.73 -1.33
N VAL A 108 5.19 -1.35 -2.52
CA VAL A 108 6.19 -0.30 -2.70
C VAL A 108 5.63 1.05 -2.27
N PHE A 109 4.44 1.41 -2.77
CA PHE A 109 3.74 2.64 -2.40
C PHE A 109 3.61 2.79 -0.87
N THR A 110 3.15 1.74 -0.19
CA THR A 110 2.93 1.74 1.26
C THR A 110 4.24 1.95 2.02
N ILE A 111 5.30 1.24 1.63
CA ILE A 111 6.61 1.31 2.29
C ILE A 111 7.23 2.70 2.09
N LEU A 112 7.16 3.27 0.88
CA LEU A 112 7.68 4.62 0.61
C LEU A 112 6.91 5.67 1.43
N CYS A 113 5.58 5.60 1.49
CA CYS A 113 4.77 6.51 2.29
C CYS A 113 5.15 6.47 3.78
N ASN A 114 5.38 5.28 4.32
CA ASN A 114 5.81 5.11 5.71
C ASN A 114 7.25 5.62 5.93
N ARG A 115 8.18 5.30 5.02
CA ARG A 115 9.58 5.71 5.12
C ARG A 115 9.74 7.23 5.11
N TYR A 116 9.00 7.91 4.24
CA TYR A 116 9.13 9.36 4.04
C TYR A 116 8.12 10.19 4.83
N GLN A 117 7.40 9.60 5.79
CA GLN A 117 6.33 10.28 6.53
C GLN A 117 6.70 11.68 7.05
N ILE A 118 7.93 11.86 7.58
CA ILE A 118 8.40 13.15 8.09
C ILE A 118 8.45 14.21 6.97
N SER A 119 8.97 13.84 5.80
CA SER A 119 9.04 14.74 4.65
C SER A 119 7.66 15.04 4.07
N LEU A 120 6.79 14.02 4.03
CA LEU A 120 5.43 14.12 3.50
C LEU A 120 4.52 14.97 4.38
N ASN A 121 4.70 14.92 5.70
CA ASN A 121 3.92 15.71 6.67
C ASN A 121 4.25 17.21 6.68
N ARG A 122 5.21 17.67 5.86
CA ARG A 122 5.51 19.11 5.71
C ARG A 122 4.32 19.86 5.11
N ASP A 123 3.53 19.20 4.26
CA ASP A 123 2.25 19.69 3.76
C ASP A 123 1.09 18.96 4.47
N PRO A 124 0.24 19.68 5.24
CA PRO A 124 -0.91 19.10 5.93
C PRO A 124 -1.91 18.37 5.03
N TYR A 125 -1.99 18.74 3.74
CA TYR A 125 -2.92 18.15 2.78
C TYR A 125 -2.37 16.92 2.07
N TYR A 126 -1.04 16.73 2.07
CA TYR A 126 -0.39 15.68 1.30
C TYR A 126 -0.90 14.28 1.65
N ARG A 127 -1.17 14.04 2.93
CA ARG A 127 -1.72 12.77 3.40
C ARG A 127 -3.09 12.46 2.81
N GLN A 128 -3.93 13.47 2.62
CA GLN A 128 -5.26 13.30 2.00
C GLN A 128 -5.14 12.89 0.54
N TYR A 129 -4.14 13.44 -0.18
CA TYR A 129 -3.86 13.02 -1.55
C TYR A 129 -3.39 11.56 -1.61
N LEU A 130 -2.49 11.15 -0.71
CA LEU A 130 -2.02 9.76 -0.63
C LEU A 130 -3.15 8.78 -0.29
N ASP A 131 -4.05 9.15 0.63
CA ASP A 131 -5.23 8.33 0.95
C ASP A 131 -6.14 8.20 -0.28
N LYS A 132 -6.35 9.28 -1.04
CA LYS A 132 -7.16 9.25 -2.26
C LYS A 132 -6.52 8.43 -3.37
N ILE A 133 -5.20 8.54 -3.55
CA ILE A 133 -4.42 7.70 -4.46
C ILE A 133 -4.55 6.24 -4.05
N GLY A 134 -4.40 5.94 -2.75
CA GLY A 134 -4.59 4.61 -2.17
C GLY A 134 -5.93 3.98 -2.52
N GLN A 135 -7.00 4.76 -2.39
CA GLN A 135 -8.36 4.34 -2.74
C GLN A 135 -8.53 4.10 -4.24
N LEU A 136 -8.07 5.04 -5.08
CA LEU A 136 -8.31 5.01 -6.53
C LEU A 136 -7.50 3.94 -7.26
N PHE A 137 -6.22 3.77 -6.89
CA PHE A 137 -5.30 2.92 -7.63
C PHE A 137 -5.13 1.53 -7.02
N PHE A 138 -5.43 1.36 -5.73
CA PHE A 138 -5.19 0.12 -5.01
C PHE A 138 -6.40 -0.43 -4.26
N ASN A 139 -7.57 0.22 -4.39
CA ASN A 139 -8.80 -0.15 -3.68
C ASN A 139 -8.62 -0.22 -2.15
N ILE A 140 -7.73 0.61 -1.59
CA ILE A 140 -7.59 0.72 -0.13
C ILE A 140 -8.90 1.32 0.41
N PRO A 141 -9.56 0.69 1.38
CA PRO A 141 -10.79 1.23 1.95
C PRO A 141 -10.52 2.60 2.58
N SER A 142 -11.48 3.52 2.48
CA SER A 142 -11.38 4.83 3.11
C SER A 142 -10.99 4.64 4.58
N PRO A 143 -9.95 5.33 5.09
CA PRO A 143 -9.71 5.35 6.52
C PRO A 143 -11.04 5.79 7.14
N ARG A 144 -11.62 4.92 7.99
CA ARG A 144 -12.87 5.25 8.69
C ARG A 144 -12.71 6.67 9.19
N PRO A 145 -13.68 7.58 8.94
CA PRO A 145 -13.56 8.94 9.44
C PRO A 145 -13.21 8.82 10.90
N ARG A 146 -11.97 9.20 11.25
CA ARG A 146 -11.42 9.02 12.60
C ARG A 146 -12.09 10.10 13.44
N ASN A 147 -13.36 9.86 13.71
CA ASN A 147 -14.35 10.70 14.34
C ASN A 147 -14.28 12.17 13.89
N GLN A 148 -15.36 12.64 13.28
CA GLN A 148 -15.91 13.92 13.74
C GLN A 148 -15.79 13.89 15.27
N GLY A 149 -14.82 14.62 15.82
CA GLY A 149 -14.54 14.62 17.24
C GLY A 149 -15.77 15.07 18.02
N LEU A 150 -15.65 15.15 19.34
CA LEU A 150 -16.70 15.68 20.24
C LEU A 150 -17.44 16.92 19.69
N PHE A 151 -16.74 17.74 18.90
CA PHE A 151 -17.28 18.90 18.21
C PHE A 151 -18.37 18.59 17.18
N GLY A 152 -18.25 17.52 16.39
CA GLY A 152 -19.24 17.14 15.37
C GLY A 152 -20.51 16.54 15.99
N SER A 153 -20.39 15.77 17.07
CA SER A 153 -21.56 15.26 17.81
C SER A 153 -22.31 16.36 18.58
N LEU A 154 -21.59 17.38 19.06
CA LEU A 154 -22.19 18.56 19.72
C LEU A 154 -22.90 19.47 18.72
N LEU A 155 -22.31 19.73 17.54
CA LEU A 155 -22.95 20.51 16.49
C LEU A 155 -24.19 19.80 15.92
N GLN A 156 -24.12 18.48 15.74
CA GLN A 156 -25.27 17.69 15.28
C GLN A 156 -26.42 17.74 16.31
N SER A 157 -26.13 17.59 17.61
CA SER A 157 -27.15 17.69 18.66
C SER A 157 -27.72 19.11 18.80
N PHE A 158 -26.90 20.13 18.53
CA PHE A 158 -27.35 21.53 18.51
C PHE A 158 -28.26 21.81 17.31
N PHE A 159 -27.97 21.23 16.14
CA PHE A 159 -28.78 21.39 14.94
C PHE A 159 -30.09 20.60 15.02
N ASN A 160 -30.03 19.37 15.54
CA ASN A 160 -31.23 18.54 15.77
C ASN A 160 -32.13 19.09 16.89
N GLY A 161 -31.58 19.88 17.82
CA GLY A 161 -32.34 20.58 18.86
C GLY A 161 -33.02 21.87 18.39
N LEU A 162 -32.80 22.28 17.14
CA LEU A 162 -33.47 23.42 16.50
C LEU A 162 -34.53 22.99 15.48
N GLU A 163 -34.67 21.69 15.22
CA GLU A 163 -35.64 21.12 14.26
C GLU A 163 -36.92 20.56 14.92
N ASP A 164 -37.05 20.63 16.25
CA ASP A 164 -38.29 20.28 16.97
C ASP A 164 -39.06 21.55 17.39
N ASP A 165 -39.69 22.23 16.44
CA ASP A 165 -40.76 23.20 16.70
C ASP A 165 -41.76 23.21 15.53
N ASP A 166 -42.55 22.14 15.40
CA ASP A 166 -43.96 22.24 14.97
C ASP A 166 -44.67 20.88 15.11
N SER A 167 -45.48 20.73 16.16
CA SER A 167 -46.74 19.99 16.11
C SER A 167 -47.48 20.17 17.43
N ASP A 168 -48.19 21.29 17.50
CA ASP A 168 -49.22 21.53 18.51
C ASP A 168 -50.47 20.67 18.29
N ASP A 169 -51.19 20.55 19.39
CA ASP A 169 -52.58 20.14 19.63
C ASP A 169 -52.88 18.65 19.86
N GLU A 170 -52.93 18.24 21.14
CA GLU A 170 -54.06 18.34 22.11
C GLU A 170 -55.27 17.47 21.75
N GLN A 171 -55.50 16.42 22.56
CA GLN A 171 -56.75 16.33 23.34
C GLN A 171 -56.72 15.29 24.49
N ARG A 172 -56.42 15.82 25.68
CA ARG A 172 -57.16 15.73 26.97
C ARG A 172 -57.84 14.41 27.39
N ASN A 173 -57.29 13.89 28.51
CA ASN A 173 -57.92 13.53 29.79
C ASN A 173 -59.16 12.62 29.82
N THR A 174 -59.09 11.52 30.59
CA THR A 174 -59.65 11.44 31.96
C THR A 174 -59.28 10.12 32.64
N ALA A 175 -59.16 10.16 33.96
CA ALA A 175 -58.65 9.14 34.86
C ALA A 175 -59.49 7.85 34.97
N SER A 176 -58.86 6.73 35.35
CA SER A 176 -59.34 5.84 36.43
C SER A 176 -58.33 4.73 36.80
N THR A 177 -57.79 4.86 38.01
CA THR A 177 -57.56 3.82 39.05
C THR A 177 -56.83 2.51 38.76
N SER A 178 -55.59 2.46 39.25
CA SER A 178 -54.98 1.47 40.18
C SER A 178 -55.45 0.00 40.16
N HIS A 179 -54.52 -0.86 39.78
CA HIS A 179 -54.36 -2.24 40.27
C HIS A 179 -54.24 -2.30 41.80
N ALA A 180 -55.00 -3.20 42.44
CA ALA A 180 -54.56 -3.95 43.62
C ALA A 180 -55.34 -5.28 43.70
N ALA A 181 -54.60 -6.38 43.61
CA ALA A 181 -55.09 -7.73 43.85
C ALA A 181 -55.11 -8.02 45.35
N GLN A 182 -56.13 -8.75 45.83
CA GLN A 182 -55.99 -9.67 46.96
C GLN A 182 -57.20 -10.62 47.05
N GLU A 183 -56.92 -11.92 46.88
CA GLU A 183 -57.73 -13.04 47.39
C GLU A 183 -57.73 -13.01 48.93
N LEU A 184 -58.82 -13.49 49.56
CA LEU A 184 -58.84 -14.41 50.72
C LEU A 184 -60.32 -14.73 51.09
N ASP A 185 -60.61 -16.03 51.17
CA ASP A 185 -61.84 -16.78 51.55
C ASP A 185 -63.15 -16.62 50.75
#